data_AF-A0A382C9Y5-F1
#
_entry.id   AF-A0A382C9Y5-F1
#
_cell.length_a   1.000
_cell.length_b   1.000
_cell.length_c   1.000
_cell.angle_alpha   90.00
_cell.angle_beta   90.00
_cell.angle_gamma   90.00
#
_symmetry.space_group_name_H-M   'P 1'
#
loop_
_entity.id
_entity.type
_entity.pdbx_description
1 polymer ?
#
loop_
_entity_poly.entity_id
_entity_poly.type
_entity_poly.pdbx_seq_one_letter_code
_entity_poly.pdbx_strand_id
1 'polypeptide(L)'
;MTEAQEKIDLFTRLGRTRAAISEGLSGLFRGKQAVADDSDFDELEDHLIMSDIGVEASARIVGRLRAQATKECLKSSQQLRGLLKEELFQILQPSVSTLDLLDRAATPWVMVIVGVNGVGKTTTAAKLARRFTEQGMTVMLAACDTYRAAAIEQLGVWGQRLGVPVIAQEYGADAAAVAHDALNAARARLVDVL
;
A
#
# COMPACT_ATOMS: atom_id res chain seq x y z
N MET A 1 -9.76 -11.04 -13.12
CA MET A 1 -9.34 -9.90 -13.97
C MET A 1 -8.04 -10.30 -14.65
N THR A 2 -7.79 -9.86 -15.88
CA THR A 2 -6.50 -10.13 -16.53
C THR A 2 -5.40 -9.21 -15.97
N GLU A 3 -4.14 -9.64 -15.98
CA GLU A 3 -2.99 -8.86 -15.47
C GLU A 3 -2.87 -7.48 -16.16
N ALA A 4 -3.32 -7.40 -17.42
CA ALA A 4 -3.41 -6.15 -18.17
C ALA A 4 -4.49 -5.19 -17.64
N GLN A 5 -5.65 -5.70 -17.21
CA GLN A 5 -6.71 -4.89 -16.59
C GLN A 5 -6.29 -4.36 -15.22
N GLU A 6 -5.54 -5.14 -14.43
CA GLU A 6 -5.02 -4.69 -13.13
C GLU A 6 -4.01 -3.55 -13.28
N LYS A 7 -3.12 -3.62 -14.27
CA LYS A 7 -2.18 -2.53 -14.59
C LYS A 7 -2.90 -1.25 -14.98
N ILE A 8 -3.95 -1.35 -15.81
CA ILE A 8 -4.75 -0.18 -16.26
C ILE A 8 -5.46 0.49 -15.08
N ASP A 9 -6.04 -0.28 -14.16
CA ASP A 9 -6.72 0.24 -12.96
C ASP A 9 -5.73 0.94 -12.02
N LEU A 10 -4.54 0.35 -11.79
CA LEU A 10 -3.51 0.96 -10.93
C LEU A 10 -3.03 2.31 -11.47
N PHE A 11 -2.68 2.39 -12.76
CA PHE A 11 -2.20 3.64 -13.35
C PHE A 11 -3.29 4.73 -13.40
N THR A 12 -4.55 4.33 -13.49
CA THR A 12 -5.68 5.26 -13.43
C THR A 12 -5.82 5.84 -12.02
N ARG A 13 -5.73 5.01 -10.99
CA ARG A 13 -5.81 5.43 -9.58
C ARG A 13 -4.63 6.32 -9.17
N LEU A 14 -3.44 6.07 -9.71
CA LEU A 14 -2.23 6.88 -9.47
C LEU A 14 -2.15 8.13 -10.37
N GLY A 15 -3.17 8.42 -11.16
CA GLY A 15 -3.15 9.52 -12.14
C GLY A 15 -2.86 10.88 -11.51
N ARG A 16 -3.40 11.17 -10.32
CA ARG A 16 -3.16 12.44 -9.61
C ARG A 16 -1.71 12.58 -9.14
N THR A 17 -1.18 11.56 -8.48
CA THR A 17 0.23 11.53 -8.04
C THR A 17 1.19 11.66 -9.22
N ARG A 18 0.89 10.96 -10.33
CA ARG A 18 1.69 11.06 -11.57
C ARG A 18 1.65 12.48 -12.15
N ALA A 19 0.49 13.14 -12.13
CA ALA A 19 0.35 14.50 -12.63
C ALA A 19 1.21 15.48 -11.80
N ALA A 20 1.13 15.41 -10.47
CA ALA A 20 1.91 16.27 -9.56
C ALA A 20 3.43 16.13 -9.79
N ILE A 21 3.93 14.88 -9.87
CA ILE A 21 5.35 14.62 -10.14
C ILE A 21 5.75 15.13 -11.54
N SER A 22 4.89 14.93 -12.55
CA SER A 22 5.17 15.37 -13.92
C SER A 22 5.16 16.89 -14.07
N GLU A 23 4.35 17.60 -13.28
CA GLU A 23 4.29 19.05 -13.25
C GLU A 23 5.59 19.65 -12.70
N GLY A 24 6.05 19.17 -11.54
CA GLY A 24 7.36 19.57 -10.98
C GLY A 24 8.51 19.30 -11.94
N LEU A 25 8.52 18.15 -12.62
CA LEU A 25 9.56 17.86 -13.62
C LEU A 25 9.49 18.78 -14.83
N SER A 26 8.32 19.29 -15.20
CA SER A 26 8.18 20.16 -16.37
C SER A 26 8.81 21.54 -16.12
N GLY A 27 8.87 21.99 -14.85
CA GLY A 27 9.56 23.22 -14.45
C GLY A 27 11.06 23.21 -14.75
N LEU A 28 11.71 22.04 -14.67
CA LEU A 28 13.13 21.85 -15.00
C LEU A 28 13.47 22.00 -16.50
N PHE A 29 12.47 22.23 -17.37
CA PHE A 29 12.67 22.32 -18.82
C PHE A 29 12.16 23.64 -19.38
N ARG A 30 13.08 24.43 -19.96
CA ARG A 30 12.72 25.55 -20.85
C ARG A 30 12.71 25.04 -22.30
N GLY A 31 11.57 24.45 -22.71
CA GLY A 31 11.42 23.85 -24.04
C GLY A 31 11.99 22.43 -24.14
N LYS A 32 12.97 22.20 -25.02
CA LYS A 32 13.58 20.86 -25.24
C LYS A 32 14.92 20.65 -24.51
N GLN A 33 15.47 21.69 -23.90
CA GLN A 33 16.78 21.63 -23.23
C GLN A 33 16.60 21.67 -21.71
N ALA A 34 17.39 20.86 -21.01
CA ALA A 34 17.57 21.01 -19.57
C ALA A 34 18.47 22.23 -19.36
N VAL A 35 17.86 23.37 -19.08
CA VAL A 35 18.55 24.53 -18.54
C VAL A 35 18.04 24.61 -17.12
N ALA A 36 18.59 23.76 -16.26
CA ALA A 36 18.26 23.73 -14.85
C ALA A 36 19.38 24.47 -14.10
N ASP A 37 19.06 25.62 -13.53
CA ASP A 37 19.91 26.23 -12.51
C ASP A 37 19.64 25.59 -11.14
N ASP A 38 20.43 25.95 -10.12
CA ASP A 38 20.23 25.38 -8.79
C ASP A 38 18.83 25.69 -8.22
N SER A 39 18.24 26.84 -8.57
CA SER A 39 16.89 27.22 -8.14
C SER A 39 15.80 26.32 -8.73
N ASP A 40 15.92 25.89 -9.99
CA ASP A 40 14.96 24.97 -10.59
C ASP A 40 14.90 23.63 -9.83
N PHE A 41 16.04 23.16 -9.32
CA PHE A 41 16.10 21.94 -8.50
C PHE A 41 15.50 22.13 -7.11
N ASP A 42 15.66 23.31 -6.50
CA ASP A 42 15.04 23.63 -5.21
C ASP A 42 13.50 23.67 -5.35
N GLU A 43 12.97 24.26 -6.43
CA GLU A 43 11.53 24.25 -6.73
C GLU A 43 10.99 22.82 -6.93
N LEU A 44 11.77 21.94 -7.60
CA LEU A 44 11.40 20.54 -7.73
C LEU A 44 11.33 19.86 -6.35
N GLU A 45 12.26 20.13 -5.45
CA GLU A 45 12.26 19.55 -4.11
C GLU A 45 10.99 19.94 -3.34
N ASP A 46 10.65 21.23 -3.36
CA ASP A 46 9.42 21.75 -2.75
C ASP A 46 8.17 21.08 -3.34
N HIS A 47 8.12 20.90 -4.66
CA HIS A 47 7.00 20.22 -5.33
C HIS A 47 6.87 18.75 -4.90
N LEU A 48 7.99 18.03 -4.73
CA LEU A 48 7.97 16.64 -4.26
C LEU A 48 7.50 16.55 -2.80
N ILE A 49 7.96 17.48 -1.95
CA ILE A 49 7.53 17.56 -0.55
C ILE A 49 6.02 17.83 -0.46
N MET A 50 5.51 18.80 -1.24
CA MET A 50 4.07 19.13 -1.32
C MET A 50 3.22 18.00 -1.92
N SER A 51 3.86 17.02 -2.56
CA SER A 51 3.23 15.83 -3.13
C SER A 51 3.28 14.61 -2.19
N ASP A 52 3.51 14.82 -0.88
CA ASP A 52 3.59 13.78 0.16
C ASP A 52 4.74 12.76 -0.03
N ILE A 53 5.80 13.10 -0.78
CA ILE A 53 6.99 12.24 -0.92
C ILE A 53 7.86 12.27 0.35
N GLY A 54 7.79 13.37 1.10
CA GLY A 54 8.56 13.59 2.33
C GLY A 54 9.95 14.18 2.06
N VAL A 55 10.51 14.83 3.09
CA VAL A 55 11.74 15.64 2.97
C VAL A 55 12.95 14.79 2.57
N GLU A 56 13.20 13.69 3.29
CA GLU A 56 14.38 12.84 3.05
C GLU A 56 14.39 12.23 1.64
N ALA A 57 13.25 11.69 1.20
CA ALA A 57 13.13 11.10 -0.12
C ALA A 57 13.25 12.17 -1.22
N SER A 58 12.65 13.35 -1.03
CA SER A 58 12.73 14.46 -1.98
C SER A 58 14.16 14.97 -2.14
N ALA A 59 14.86 15.24 -1.05
CA ALA A 59 16.27 15.66 -1.04
C ALA A 59 17.17 14.63 -1.73
N ARG A 60 16.95 13.34 -1.46
CA ARG A 60 17.70 12.24 -2.13
C ARG A 60 17.47 12.25 -3.64
N ILE A 61 16.21 12.34 -4.08
CA ILE A 61 15.85 12.35 -5.50
C ILE A 61 16.49 13.54 -6.19
N VAL A 62 16.26 14.76 -5.68
CA VAL A 62 16.75 16.01 -6.29
C VAL A 62 18.28 16.06 -6.29
N GLY A 63 18.93 15.67 -5.19
CA GLY A 63 20.39 15.61 -5.11
C GLY A 63 21.01 14.69 -6.17
N ARG A 64 20.37 13.55 -6.45
CA ARG A 64 20.81 12.66 -7.54
C ARG A 64 20.61 13.30 -8.91
N LEU A 65 19.43 13.88 -9.16
CA LEU A 65 19.13 14.52 -10.43
C LEU A 65 20.11 15.67 -10.72
N ARG A 66 20.40 16.50 -9.71
CA ARG A 66 21.36 17.61 -9.75
C ARG A 66 22.76 17.10 -10.08
N ALA A 67 23.27 16.12 -9.34
CA ALA A 67 24.60 15.56 -9.56
C ALA A 67 24.78 14.99 -10.98
N GLN A 68 23.76 14.30 -11.50
CA GLN A 68 23.81 13.71 -12.84
C GLN A 68 23.69 14.77 -13.94
N ALA A 69 22.85 15.80 -13.73
CA ALA A 69 22.74 16.93 -14.65
C ALA A 69 24.08 17.67 -14.83
N THR A 70 24.80 17.91 -13.72
CA THR A 70 26.13 18.54 -13.75
C THR A 70 27.18 17.64 -14.41
N LYS A 71 27.15 16.33 -14.14
CA LYS A 71 28.17 15.39 -14.61
C LYS A 71 28.03 14.99 -16.08
N GLU A 72 26.81 14.78 -16.56
CA GLU A 72 26.55 14.20 -17.89
C GLU A 72 25.98 15.19 -18.91
N CYS A 73 25.80 16.46 -18.52
CA CYS A 73 25.11 17.48 -19.32
C CYS A 73 23.81 16.92 -19.91
N LEU A 74 22.92 16.38 -19.06
CA LEU A 74 21.66 15.76 -19.48
C LEU A 74 20.94 16.67 -20.49
N LYS A 75 20.72 16.19 -21.71
CA LYS A 75 20.27 17.03 -22.84
C LYS A 75 18.76 16.97 -23.08
N SER A 76 18.05 16.07 -22.40
CA SER A 76 16.66 15.79 -22.71
C SER A 76 15.81 15.45 -21.48
N SER A 77 14.53 15.80 -21.56
CA SER A 77 13.54 15.47 -20.54
C SER A 77 13.30 13.97 -20.37
N GLN A 78 13.57 13.19 -21.41
CA GLN A 78 13.43 11.74 -21.35
C GLN A 78 14.51 11.10 -20.47
N GLN A 79 15.75 11.61 -20.51
CA GLN A 79 16.84 11.12 -19.66
C GLN A 79 16.57 11.41 -18.18
N LEU A 80 16.11 12.61 -17.87
CA LEU A 80 15.80 13.01 -16.48
C LEU A 80 14.62 12.21 -15.90
N ARG A 81 13.57 11.97 -16.69
CA ARG A 81 12.48 11.06 -16.32
C ARG A 81 12.96 9.63 -16.08
N GLY A 82 13.91 9.15 -16.89
CA GLY A 82 14.55 7.86 -16.71
C GLY A 82 15.28 7.76 -15.38
N LEU A 83 16.08 8.78 -15.05
CA LEU A 83 16.83 8.86 -13.80
C LEU A 83 15.92 8.95 -12.58
N LEU A 84 14.86 9.76 -12.64
CA LEU A 84 13.85 9.81 -11.59
C LEU A 84 13.23 8.44 -11.33
N LYS A 85 12.86 7.72 -12.40
CA LYS A 85 12.26 6.39 -12.28
C LYS A 85 13.23 5.41 -11.62
N GLU A 86 14.52 5.48 -11.96
CA GLU A 86 15.56 4.65 -11.36
C GLU A 86 15.70 4.95 -9.86
N GLU A 87 15.76 6.21 -9.45
CA GLU A 87 15.87 6.56 -8.04
C GLU A 87 14.63 6.19 -7.23
N LEU A 88 13.43 6.43 -7.77
CA LEU A 88 12.19 5.97 -7.13
C LEU A 88 12.18 4.45 -6.95
N PHE A 89 12.67 3.71 -7.95
CA PHE A 89 12.81 2.26 -7.85
C PHE A 89 13.79 1.86 -6.74
N GLN A 90 14.96 2.50 -6.66
CA GLN A 90 15.96 2.21 -5.62
C GLN A 90 15.47 2.57 -4.20
N ILE A 91 14.62 3.59 -4.05
CA ILE A 91 13.99 3.94 -2.77
C ILE A 91 13.00 2.85 -2.34
N LEU A 92 12.21 2.33 -3.28
CA LEU A 92 11.15 1.37 -2.99
C LEU A 92 11.64 -0.08 -2.88
N GLN A 93 12.68 -0.46 -3.64
CA GLN A 93 13.17 -1.84 -3.76
C GLN A 93 13.45 -2.52 -2.41
N PRO A 94 14.09 -1.88 -1.42
CA PRO A 94 14.37 -2.54 -0.13
C PRO A 94 13.11 -2.93 0.65
N SER A 95 11.98 -2.28 0.37
CA SER A 95 10.69 -2.52 1.03
C SER A 95 9.80 -3.50 0.27
N VAL A 96 10.23 -3.98 -0.90
CA VAL A 96 9.45 -4.93 -1.68
C VAL A 96 9.58 -6.32 -1.05
N SER A 97 8.48 -6.81 -0.51
CA SER A 97 8.36 -8.18 -0.03
C SER A 97 7.01 -8.75 -0.45
N THR A 98 7.01 -10.02 -0.89
CA THR A 98 5.79 -10.73 -1.25
C THR A 98 5.18 -11.36 -0.01
N LEU A 99 3.88 -11.15 0.19
CA LEU A 99 3.12 -11.89 1.17
C LEU A 99 2.77 -13.27 0.60
N ASP A 100 3.70 -14.21 0.68
CA ASP A 100 3.46 -15.62 0.36
C ASP A 100 3.05 -16.39 1.63
N LEU A 101 1.88 -17.03 1.55
CA LEU A 101 1.31 -17.84 2.62
C LEU A 101 1.51 -19.34 2.42
N LEU A 102 1.89 -19.77 1.21
CA LEU A 102 2.02 -21.19 0.88
C LEU A 102 3.26 -21.83 1.51
N ASP A 103 4.29 -21.03 1.78
CA ASP A 103 5.57 -21.49 2.35
C ASP A 103 5.63 -21.42 3.90
N ARG A 104 4.52 -21.16 4.59
CA ARG A 104 4.53 -20.95 6.06
C ARG A 104 4.10 -22.20 6.83
N ALA A 105 4.98 -22.65 7.73
CA ALA A 105 4.81 -23.86 8.54
C ALA A 105 3.73 -23.79 9.65
N ALA A 106 3.10 -22.63 9.86
CA ALA A 106 2.14 -22.42 10.95
C ALA A 106 0.71 -22.28 10.42
N THR A 107 -0.17 -23.21 10.84
CA THR A 107 -1.60 -23.23 10.51
C THR A 107 -2.43 -23.18 11.80
N PRO A 108 -3.40 -22.25 11.96
CA PRO A 108 -3.73 -21.16 11.03
C PRO A 108 -2.62 -20.11 10.98
N TRP A 109 -2.46 -19.46 9.82
CA TRP A 109 -1.70 -18.23 9.71
C TRP A 109 -2.55 -17.07 10.22
N VAL A 110 -2.06 -16.37 11.24
CA VAL A 110 -2.83 -15.33 11.95
C VAL A 110 -2.39 -13.94 11.51
N MET A 111 -3.33 -13.12 11.04
CA MET A 111 -3.11 -11.71 10.69
C MET A 111 -3.85 -10.77 11.65
N VAL A 112 -3.10 -9.91 12.34
CA VAL A 112 -3.67 -8.84 13.15
C VAL A 112 -3.63 -7.52 12.37
N ILE A 113 -4.80 -6.96 12.07
CA ILE A 113 -4.91 -5.67 11.38
C ILE A 113 -5.04 -4.54 12.39
N VAL A 114 -4.02 -3.69 12.45
CA VAL A 114 -3.94 -2.55 13.37
C VAL A 114 -4.00 -1.21 12.63
N GLY A 115 -4.40 -0.16 13.34
CA GLY A 115 -4.44 1.21 12.80
C GLY A 115 -5.55 2.05 13.43
N VAL A 116 -5.54 3.36 13.15
CA VAL A 116 -6.52 4.31 13.69
C VAL A 116 -7.91 4.14 13.04
N ASN A 117 -8.92 4.82 13.57
CA ASN A 117 -10.28 4.75 13.03
C ASN A 117 -10.35 5.42 11.66
N GLY A 118 -11.20 4.89 10.76
CA GLY A 118 -11.44 5.47 9.43
C GLY A 118 -10.46 5.07 8.32
N VAL A 119 -9.30 4.47 8.61
CA VAL A 119 -8.31 4.08 7.58
C VAL A 119 -8.68 2.83 6.75
N GLY A 120 -9.87 2.28 6.97
CA GLY A 120 -10.40 1.16 6.18
C GLY A 120 -10.03 -0.25 6.67
N LYS A 121 -9.62 -0.43 7.94
CA LYS A 121 -9.22 -1.75 8.52
C LYS A 121 -10.20 -2.89 8.20
N THR A 122 -11.48 -2.74 8.55
CA THR A 122 -12.52 -3.77 8.34
C THR A 122 -12.71 -4.08 6.86
N THR A 123 -12.67 -3.07 6.00
CA THR A 123 -12.76 -3.24 4.55
C THR A 123 -11.53 -3.95 3.99
N THR A 124 -10.34 -3.66 4.52
CA THR A 124 -9.09 -4.37 4.14
C THR A 124 -9.12 -5.82 4.60
N ALA A 125 -9.61 -6.11 5.80
CA ALA A 125 -9.83 -7.48 6.28
C ALA A 125 -10.71 -8.28 5.32
N ALA A 126 -11.84 -7.71 4.91
CA ALA A 126 -12.76 -8.36 3.96
C ALA A 126 -12.15 -8.57 2.57
N LYS A 127 -11.37 -7.59 2.06
CA LYS A 127 -10.66 -7.74 0.79
C LYS A 127 -9.61 -8.85 0.84
N LEU A 128 -8.87 -8.96 1.94
CA LEU A 128 -7.88 -10.02 2.14
C LEU A 128 -8.56 -11.39 2.28
N ALA A 129 -9.64 -11.48 3.05
CA ALA A 129 -10.42 -12.70 3.17
C ALA A 129 -10.91 -13.19 1.80
N ARG A 130 -11.47 -12.29 0.98
CA ARG A 130 -11.86 -12.61 -0.40
C ARG A 130 -10.69 -13.08 -1.25
N ARG A 131 -9.53 -12.42 -1.16
CA ARG A 131 -8.34 -12.79 -1.92
C ARG A 131 -7.85 -14.20 -1.57
N PHE A 132 -7.83 -14.54 -0.28
CA PHE A 132 -7.40 -15.87 0.17
C PHE A 132 -8.42 -16.96 -0.16
N THR A 133 -9.72 -16.67 -0.07
CA THR A 133 -10.75 -17.63 -0.52
C THR A 133 -10.72 -17.85 -2.04
N GLU A 134 -10.45 -16.81 -2.84
CA GLU A 134 -10.23 -16.93 -4.29
C GLU A 134 -8.96 -17.74 -4.63
N GLN A 135 -7.99 -17.84 -3.70
CA GLN A 135 -6.82 -18.71 -3.79
C GLN A 135 -7.08 -20.14 -3.29
N GLY A 136 -8.31 -20.47 -2.90
CA GLY A 136 -8.71 -21.79 -2.42
C GLY A 136 -8.40 -22.05 -0.94
N MET A 137 -7.95 -21.03 -0.19
CA MET A 137 -7.67 -21.16 1.24
C MET A 137 -8.96 -21.04 2.06
N THR A 138 -9.03 -21.78 3.16
CA THR A 138 -10.07 -21.61 4.17
C THR A 138 -9.74 -20.42 5.06
N VAL A 139 -10.70 -19.52 5.26
CA VAL A 139 -10.52 -18.27 6.02
C VAL A 139 -11.53 -18.21 7.16
N MET A 140 -11.13 -17.61 8.27
CA MET A 140 -12.00 -17.19 9.37
C MET A 140 -11.69 -15.73 9.71
N LEU A 141 -12.68 -14.98 10.19
CA LEU A 141 -12.51 -13.60 10.64
C LEU A 141 -12.80 -13.48 12.14
N ALA A 142 -12.10 -12.59 12.83
CA ALA A 142 -12.33 -12.28 14.24
C ALA A 142 -12.69 -10.80 14.42
N ALA A 143 -13.82 -10.52 15.09
CA ALA A 143 -14.33 -9.17 15.34
C ALA A 143 -13.70 -8.55 16.60
N CYS A 144 -12.39 -8.32 16.58
CA CYS A 144 -11.64 -7.80 17.73
C CYS A 144 -11.77 -6.28 17.96
N ASP A 145 -12.45 -5.53 17.07
CA ASP A 145 -12.81 -4.12 17.29
C ASP A 145 -14.09 -4.04 18.16
N THR A 146 -13.97 -4.45 19.42
CA THR A 146 -15.12 -4.65 20.34
C THR A 146 -15.70 -3.36 20.91
N TYR A 147 -14.97 -2.26 20.79
CA TYR A 147 -15.40 -0.93 21.26
C TYR A 147 -16.32 -0.21 20.26
N ARG A 148 -16.48 -0.75 19.04
CA ARG A 148 -17.31 -0.15 17.99
C ARG A 148 -18.35 -1.18 17.55
N ALA A 149 -19.58 -1.09 18.06
CA ALA A 149 -20.67 -1.99 17.71
C ALA A 149 -20.86 -2.13 16.19
N ALA A 150 -20.83 -1.01 15.48
CA ALA A 150 -20.93 -0.98 14.02
C ALA A 150 -19.75 -1.69 13.31
N ALA A 151 -18.57 -1.77 13.92
CA ALA A 151 -17.43 -2.49 13.35
C ALA A 151 -17.64 -4.01 13.42
N ILE A 152 -18.21 -4.51 14.53
CA ILE A 152 -18.59 -5.92 14.68
C ILE A 152 -19.65 -6.28 13.63
N GLU A 153 -20.73 -5.49 13.54
CA GLU A 153 -21.80 -5.69 12.57
C GLU A 153 -21.29 -5.64 11.12
N GLN A 154 -20.45 -4.64 10.80
CA GLN A 154 -19.86 -4.49 9.48
C GLN A 154 -19.01 -5.70 9.09
N LEU A 155 -18.19 -6.23 10.00
CA LEU A 155 -17.40 -7.42 9.73
C LEU A 155 -18.29 -8.66 9.56
N GLY A 156 -19.36 -8.77 10.35
CA GLY A 156 -20.38 -9.82 10.22
C GLY A 156 -21.05 -9.82 8.84
N VAL A 157 -21.46 -8.64 8.34
CA VAL A 157 -22.05 -8.48 7.00
C VAL A 157 -21.05 -8.89 5.91
N TRP A 158 -19.77 -8.55 6.06
CA TRP A 158 -18.73 -9.00 5.12
C TRP A 158 -18.54 -10.52 5.15
N GLY A 159 -18.49 -11.12 6.33
CA GLY A 159 -18.41 -12.57 6.48
C GLY A 159 -19.57 -13.29 5.79
N GLN A 160 -20.80 -12.82 6.01
CA GLN A 160 -21.98 -13.36 5.32
C GLN A 160 -21.89 -13.23 3.80
N ARG A 161 -21.48 -12.06 3.29
CA ARG A 161 -21.33 -11.83 1.84
C ARG A 161 -20.26 -12.71 1.20
N LEU A 162 -19.20 -13.04 1.94
CA LEU A 162 -18.07 -13.83 1.46
C LEU A 162 -18.21 -15.33 1.77
N GLY A 163 -19.22 -15.73 2.55
CA GLY A 163 -19.33 -17.11 3.05
C GLY A 163 -18.24 -17.49 4.04
N VAL A 164 -17.65 -16.50 4.74
CA VAL A 164 -16.54 -16.68 5.68
C VAL A 164 -17.07 -16.62 7.13
N PRO A 165 -16.75 -17.60 8.00
CA PRO A 165 -17.17 -17.57 9.39
C PRO A 165 -16.52 -16.38 10.13
N VAL A 166 -17.32 -15.70 10.96
CA VAL A 166 -16.89 -14.59 11.81
C VAL A 166 -17.09 -14.97 13.27
N ILE A 167 -16.03 -14.88 14.06
CA ILE A 167 -16.08 -15.01 15.51
C ILE A 167 -16.21 -13.62 16.12
N ALA A 168 -17.26 -13.43 16.90
CA ALA A 168 -17.58 -12.17 17.56
C ALA A 168 -18.21 -12.45 18.92
N GLN A 169 -18.01 -11.53 19.86
CA GLN A 169 -18.71 -11.49 21.14
C GLN A 169 -19.57 -10.22 21.22
N GLU A 170 -20.19 -9.99 22.37
CA GLU A 170 -21.01 -8.81 22.62
C GLU A 170 -20.20 -7.51 22.57
N TYR A 171 -20.89 -6.39 22.34
CA TYR A 171 -20.29 -5.07 22.38
C TYR A 171 -19.63 -4.80 23.74
N GLY A 172 -18.40 -4.28 23.74
CA GLY A 172 -17.64 -4.04 24.96
C GLY A 172 -16.96 -5.27 25.56
N ALA A 173 -17.02 -6.43 24.90
CA ALA A 173 -16.25 -7.61 25.29
C ALA A 173 -14.74 -7.39 25.20
N ASP A 174 -13.98 -8.21 25.91
CA ASP A 174 -12.52 -8.20 25.83
C ASP A 174 -12.04 -8.69 24.45
N ALA A 175 -11.29 -7.85 23.74
CA ALA A 175 -10.77 -8.17 22.42
C ALA A 175 -9.81 -9.37 22.45
N ALA A 176 -9.07 -9.56 23.55
CA ALA A 176 -8.18 -10.71 23.70
C ALA A 176 -8.97 -12.02 23.85
N ALA A 177 -10.10 -12.00 24.57
CA ALA A 177 -11.03 -13.12 24.64
C ALA A 177 -11.60 -13.48 23.25
N VAL A 178 -12.04 -12.50 22.46
CA VAL A 178 -12.52 -12.74 21.07
C VAL A 178 -11.43 -13.38 20.21
N ALA A 179 -10.20 -12.86 20.29
CA ALA A 179 -9.07 -13.42 19.54
C ALA A 179 -8.72 -14.85 19.97
N HIS A 180 -8.79 -15.13 21.28
CA HIS A 180 -8.54 -16.45 21.84
C HIS A 180 -9.57 -17.48 21.33
N ASP A 181 -10.86 -17.14 21.40
CA ASP A 181 -11.93 -17.99 20.89
C ASP A 181 -11.81 -18.23 19.39
N ALA A 182 -11.43 -17.19 18.64
CA ALA A 182 -11.25 -17.30 17.21
C ALA A 182 -10.07 -18.22 16.84
N LEU A 183 -8.95 -18.13 17.55
CA LEU A 183 -7.81 -19.02 17.34
C LEU A 183 -8.15 -20.48 17.67
N ASN A 184 -8.88 -20.72 18.76
CA ASN A 184 -9.33 -22.06 19.12
C ASN A 184 -10.28 -22.64 18.05
N ALA A 185 -11.24 -21.84 17.57
CA ALA A 185 -12.17 -22.24 16.53
C ALA A 185 -11.45 -22.50 15.19
N ALA A 186 -10.49 -21.65 14.80
CA ALA A 186 -9.70 -21.80 13.58
C ALA A 186 -8.87 -23.09 13.61
N ARG A 187 -8.21 -23.40 14.73
CA ARG A 187 -7.47 -24.66 14.90
C ARG A 187 -8.37 -25.88 14.85
N ALA A 188 -9.51 -25.86 15.54
CA ALA A 188 -10.45 -26.97 15.57
C ALA A 188 -11.08 -27.26 14.20
N ARG A 189 -11.24 -26.22 13.37
CA ARG A 189 -11.80 -26.32 12.01
C ARG A 189 -10.74 -26.44 10.92
N LEU A 190 -9.45 -26.54 11.30
CA LEU A 190 -8.31 -26.63 10.37
C LEU A 190 -8.33 -25.50 9.32
N VAL A 191 -8.61 -24.28 9.77
CA VAL A 191 -8.64 -23.09 8.91
C VAL A 191 -7.21 -22.68 8.55
N ASP A 192 -7.00 -22.26 7.30
CA ASP A 192 -5.68 -21.84 6.81
C ASP A 192 -5.31 -20.44 7.29
N VAL A 193 -6.26 -19.48 7.27
CA VAL A 193 -6.03 -18.08 7.62
C VAL A 193 -7.06 -17.56 8.63
N LEU A 194 -6.57 -16.89 9.69
CA LEU A 194 -7.35 -16.18 10.70
C LEU A 194 -7.05 -14.67 10.70
#